data_AF-A0A354CW80-F1
#
_entry.id   AF-A0A354CW80-F1
#
_cell.length_a   1.000
_cell.length_b   1.000
_cell.length_c   1.000
_cell.angle_alpha   90.00
_cell.angle_beta   90.00
_cell.angle_gamma   90.00
#
_symmetry.space_group_name_H-M   'P 1'
#
loop_
_entity.id
_entity.type
_entity.pdbx_description
1 polymer ?
#
loop_
_entity_poly.entity_id
_entity_poly.type
_entity_poly.pdbx_seq_one_letter_code
_entity_poly.pdbx_strand_id
1 'polypeptide(L)'
;IFHDLEGPRQISQIRLEREPGTPAWCLVTGWTLEHAPCEAVARKVDDSGEGTTTLVSGGEAGLRLQPVDGATAWRLDDPRQWGEPFLLIGDPQDLA
;
A
#
# COMPACT_ATOMS: atom_id res chain seq x y z
N ILE A 1 9.62 11.77 11.26
CA ILE A 1 9.91 10.43 11.82
C ILE A 1 8.57 9.88 12.25
N PHE A 2 8.18 8.69 11.78
CA PHE A 2 6.90 8.08 12.17
C PHE A 2 7.09 7.31 13.48
N HIS A 3 6.13 7.44 14.40
CA HIS A 3 6.09 6.67 15.64
C HIS A 3 4.94 5.67 15.57
N ASP A 4 5.25 4.39 15.71
CA ASP A 4 4.26 3.32 15.66
C ASP A 4 3.38 3.34 16.90
N LEU A 5 2.06 3.33 16.70
CA LEU A 5 1.05 3.34 17.75
C LEU A 5 0.42 1.95 17.98
N GLU A 6 0.39 1.12 16.94
CA GLU A 6 -0.13 -0.25 16.96
C GLU A 6 0.79 -1.17 16.15
N GLY A 7 0.76 -2.47 16.44
CA GLY A 7 1.55 -3.47 15.70
C GLY A 7 1.15 -3.54 14.22
N PRO A 8 2.09 -3.94 13.33
CA PRO A 8 1.79 -4.05 11.90
C PRO A 8 0.70 -5.09 11.66
N ARG A 9 -0.29 -4.72 10.83
CA ARG A 9 -1.24 -5.69 10.26
C ARG A 9 -0.94 -5.90 8.78
N GLN A 10 -1.01 -7.15 8.33
CA GLN A 10 -0.93 -7.45 6.91
C GLN A 10 -2.18 -6.93 6.19
N ILE A 11 -1.99 -6.41 4.98
CA ILE A 11 -3.07 -6.02 4.07
C ILE A 11 -2.82 -6.62 2.70
N SER A 12 -3.88 -6.75 1.92
CA SER A 12 -3.84 -7.27 0.55
C SER A 12 -4.52 -6.36 -0.46
N GLN A 13 -5.37 -5.45 0.03
CA GLN A 13 -6.06 -4.46 -0.80
C GLN A 13 -6.01 -3.08 -0.17
N ILE A 14 -6.01 -2.09 -1.05
CA ILE A 14 -6.07 -0.67 -0.69
C ILE A 14 -7.01 0.05 -1.64
N ARG A 15 -7.87 0.91 -1.10
CA ARG A 15 -8.75 1.75 -1.90
C ARG A 15 -8.03 3.06 -2.20
N LEU A 16 -7.82 3.35 -3.47
CA LEU A 16 -7.10 4.53 -3.94
C LEU A 16 -7.89 5.26 -5.01
N GLU A 17 -7.75 6.59 -5.01
CA GLU A 17 -8.30 7.46 -6.05
C GLU A 17 -7.17 7.84 -7.02
N ARG A 18 -6.99 7.05 -8.07
CA ARG A 18 -5.97 7.32 -9.11
C ARG A 18 -6.43 8.38 -10.12
N GLU A 19 -7.74 8.48 -10.30
CA GLU A 19 -8.40 9.50 -11.11
C GLU A 19 -9.42 10.24 -10.23
N PRO A 20 -9.52 11.58 -10.35
CA PRO A 20 -10.39 12.36 -9.49
C PRO A 20 -11.85 11.89 -9.50
N GLY A 21 -12.40 11.63 -8.31
CA GLY A 21 -13.77 11.20 -8.09
C GLY A 21 -14.03 9.70 -8.31
N THR A 22 -13.02 8.89 -8.60
CA THR A 22 -13.18 7.44 -8.86
C THR A 22 -12.28 6.60 -7.94
N PRO A 23 -12.61 6.50 -6.64
CA PRO A 23 -11.90 5.60 -5.74
C PRO A 23 -12.16 4.14 -6.14
N ALA A 24 -11.09 3.37 -6.26
CA ALA A 24 -11.15 1.96 -6.65
C ALA A 24 -10.26 1.09 -5.77
N TRP A 25 -10.71 -0.14 -5.53
CA TRP A 25 -9.89 -1.14 -4.85
C TRP A 25 -8.77 -1.64 -5.75
N CYS A 26 -7.56 -1.64 -5.19
CA CYS A 26 -6.35 -2.14 -5.81
C CYS A 26 -5.79 -3.27 -4.95
N LEU A 27 -5.21 -4.29 -5.58
CA LEU A 27 -4.35 -5.23 -4.87
C LEU A 27 -3.03 -4.54 -4.52
N VAL A 28 -2.43 -4.91 -3.39
CA VAL A 28 -1.14 -4.41 -2.94
C VAL A 28 -0.27 -5.54 -2.40
N THR A 29 1.02 -5.49 -2.70
CA THR A 29 2.06 -6.39 -2.17
C THR A 29 3.30 -5.55 -1.90
N GLY A 30 4.15 -5.96 -0.95
CA GLY A 30 5.51 -5.46 -0.87
C GLY A 30 6.39 -6.04 -1.98
N TRP A 31 7.53 -5.43 -2.22
CA TRP A 31 8.50 -5.87 -3.23
C TRP A 31 9.90 -5.90 -2.65
N THR A 32 10.61 -7.00 -2.83
CA THR A 32 11.97 -7.16 -2.32
C THR A 32 13.02 -6.76 -3.37
N LEU A 33 14.26 -6.57 -2.94
CA LEU A 33 15.38 -6.29 -3.85
C LEU A 33 15.74 -7.51 -4.73
N GLU A 34 15.32 -8.71 -4.35
CA GLU A 34 15.41 -9.95 -5.15
C GLU A 34 14.30 -10.06 -6.21
N HIS A 35 13.53 -8.99 -6.43
CA HIS A 35 12.44 -8.92 -7.40
C HIS A 35 11.31 -9.92 -7.15
N ALA A 36 10.97 -10.15 -5.89
CA ALA A 36 9.87 -11.01 -5.48
C ALA A 36 8.78 -10.22 -4.73
N PRO A 37 7.49 -10.61 -4.87
CA PRO A 37 6.44 -10.09 -4.01
C PRO A 37 6.61 -10.58 -2.57
N CYS A 38 6.33 -9.71 -1.61
CA CYS A 38 6.24 -10.01 -0.19
C CYS A 38 5.01 -9.34 0.43
N GLU A 39 4.81 -9.51 1.74
CA GLU A 39 3.67 -8.91 2.44
C GLU A 39 3.71 -7.39 2.41
N ALA A 40 2.54 -6.77 2.24
CA ALA A 40 2.32 -5.36 2.55
C ALA A 40 1.74 -5.26 3.96
N VAL A 41 2.25 -4.31 4.75
CA VAL A 41 1.87 -4.09 6.14
C VAL A 41 1.42 -2.66 6.37
N ALA A 42 0.38 -2.51 7.16
CA ALA A 42 -0.17 -1.25 7.62
C ALA A 42 0.17 -1.04 9.10
N ARG A 43 0.70 0.14 9.45
CA ARG A 43 0.99 0.57 10.83
C ARG A 43 0.31 1.90 11.09
N LYS A 44 -0.38 2.00 12.22
CA LYS A 44 -0.89 3.29 12.68
C LYS A 44 0.28 4.11 13.19
N VAL A 45 0.47 5.31 12.67
CA VAL A 45 1.58 6.19 13.00
C VAL A 45 1.09 7.56 13.44
N ASP A 46 1.82 8.18 14.36
CA ASP A 46 1.67 9.59 14.70
C ASP A 46 2.40 10.45 13.67
N ASP A 47 1.68 11.40 13.06
CA ASP A 47 2.29 12.48 12.28
C ASP A 47 2.26 13.73 13.16
N SER A 48 3.46 14.22 13.51
CA SER A 48 3.81 15.01 14.70
C SER A 48 3.17 16.40 14.86
N GLY A 49 1.87 16.54 14.63
CA GLY A 49 1.16 17.81 14.65
C GLY A 49 -0.35 17.75 14.91
N GLU A 50 -1.12 16.86 14.29
CA GLU A 50 -2.60 17.01 14.29
C GLU A 50 -3.46 15.75 14.06
N GLY A 51 -2.88 14.55 13.95
CA GLY A 51 -3.68 13.33 13.79
C GLY A 51 -2.87 12.06 13.58
N THR A 52 -3.51 10.90 13.81
CA THR A 52 -2.93 9.60 13.48
C THR A 52 -3.26 9.25 12.03
N THR A 53 -2.31 8.69 11.29
CA THR A 53 -2.51 8.14 9.94
C THR A 53 -2.07 6.68 9.90
N THR A 54 -2.35 5.99 8.79
CA THR A 54 -1.88 4.62 8.58
C THR A 54 -0.79 4.59 7.52
N LEU A 55 0.43 4.22 7.91
CA LEU A 55 1.54 3.97 7.00
C LEU A 55 1.44 2.56 6.43
N VAL A 56 1.34 2.46 5.11
CA VAL A 56 1.44 1.20 4.37
C VAL A 56 2.83 1.10 3.75
N SER A 57 3.49 -0.03 3.99
CA SER A 57 4.84 -0.32 3.48
C SER A 57 4.97 -1.82 3.21
N GLY A 58 5.97 -2.23 2.42
CA GLY A 58 6.22 -3.63 2.18
C GLY A 58 7.52 -3.81 1.41
N GLY A 59 8.34 -4.78 1.83
CA GLY A 59 9.65 -5.06 1.23
C GLY A 59 10.61 -3.86 1.24
N GLU A 60 11.84 -4.11 0.80
CA GLU A 60 12.91 -3.11 0.72
C GLU A 60 12.82 -2.24 -0.54
N ALA A 61 12.12 -2.73 -1.57
CA ALA A 61 11.91 -2.03 -2.83
C ALA A 61 10.54 -1.31 -2.91
N GLY A 62 9.81 -1.25 -1.79
CA GLY A 62 8.52 -0.59 -1.68
C GLY A 62 7.34 -1.46 -2.13
N LEU A 63 6.21 -0.81 -2.36
CA LEU A 63 4.94 -1.46 -2.72
C LEU A 63 4.82 -1.65 -4.23
N ARG A 64 4.12 -2.72 -4.61
CA ARG A 64 3.59 -2.92 -5.95
C ARG A 64 2.07 -3.03 -5.88
N LEU A 65 1.40 -2.37 -6.82
CA LEU A 65 -0.05 -2.27 -6.88
C LEU A 65 -0.58 -2.60 -8.26
N GLN A 66 -1.81 -3.08 -8.31
CA GLN A 66 -2.56 -3.30 -9.54
C GLN A 66 -4.07 -3.20 -9.28
N PRO A 67 -4.91 -2.94 -10.30
CA PRO A 67 -6.36 -2.95 -10.12
C PRO A 67 -6.83 -4.36 -9.72
N VAL A 68 -7.88 -4.46 -8.90
CA VAL A 68 -8.53 -5.75 -8.63
C VAL A 68 -9.12 -6.34 -9.91
N ASP A 69 -9.72 -5.48 -10.74
CA ASP A 69 -10.31 -5.89 -12.00
C ASP A 69 -9.21 -6.23 -13.02
N GLY A 70 -9.20 -7.49 -13.47
CA GLY A 70 -8.23 -7.98 -14.44
C GLY A 70 -6.81 -8.17 -13.87
N ALA A 71 -6.71 -8.41 -12.56
CA ALA A 71 -5.46 -8.71 -11.88
C ALA A 71 -4.69 -9.87 -12.54
N THR A 72 -3.39 -9.68 -12.69
CA THR A 72 -2.43 -10.64 -13.25
C THR A 72 -1.34 -10.96 -12.24
N ALA A 73 -0.47 -11.92 -12.58
CA ALA A 73 0.73 -12.15 -11.80
C ALA A 73 1.55 -10.84 -11.67
N TRP A 74 2.17 -10.63 -10.51
CA TRP A 74 2.99 -9.45 -10.27
C TRP A 74 4.19 -9.40 -11.21
N ARG A 75 4.34 -8.28 -11.90
CA ARG A 75 5.41 -8.06 -12.87
C ARG A 75 5.81 -6.60 -12.94
N LEU A 76 7.11 -6.35 -12.99
CA LEU A 76 7.66 -5.00 -13.13
C LEU A 76 7.40 -4.40 -14.52
N ASP A 77 7.23 -5.25 -15.54
CA ASP A 77 7.02 -4.87 -16.94
C ASP A 77 5.53 -4.74 -17.35
N ASP A 78 4.57 -5.06 -16.47
CA ASP A 78 3.14 -4.87 -16.76
C ASP A 78 2.75 -3.39 -16.52
N PRO A 79 2.33 -2.64 -17.55
CA PRO A 79 2.01 -1.21 -17.44
C PRO A 79 0.73 -0.92 -16.64
N ARG A 80 -0.10 -1.94 -16.37
CA ARG A 80 -1.27 -1.79 -15.49
C ARG A 80 -0.90 -1.86 -14.02
N GLN A 81 0.33 -2.26 -13.71
CA GLN A 81 0.87 -2.34 -12.36
C GLN A 81 1.82 -1.16 -12.13
N TRP A 82 1.82 -0.61 -10.93
CA TRP A 82 2.69 0.51 -10.57
C TRP A 82 3.31 0.29 -9.20
N GLY A 83 4.36 1.06 -8.89
CA GLY A 83 5.05 0.99 -7.61
C GLY A 83 4.91 2.28 -6.84
N GLU A 84 4.89 2.16 -5.51
CA GLU A 84 4.90 3.27 -4.58
C GLU A 84 5.93 2.97 -3.49
N PRO A 85 6.75 3.92 -3.04
CA PRO A 85 7.71 3.64 -1.97
C PRO A 85 7.01 3.24 -0.67
N PHE A 86 5.92 3.94 -0.34
CA PHE A 86 4.99 3.69 0.75
C PHE A 86 3.72 4.51 0.49
N LEU A 87 2.65 4.25 1.25
CA LEU A 87 1.42 5.05 1.19
C LEU A 87 1.02 5.51 2.61
N LEU A 88 0.47 6.72 2.71
CA LEU A 88 -0.18 7.21 3.93
C LEU A 88 -1.69 7.22 3.70
N ILE A 89 -2.43 6.58 4.58
CA ILE A 89 -3.85 6.32 4.44
C ILE A 89 -4.59 6.90 5.63
N GLY A 90 -5.44 7.88 5.33
CA GLY A 90 -6.20 8.61 6.35
C GLY A 90 -7.33 7.79 6.96
N ASP A 91 -8.01 6.95 6.16
CA ASP A 91 -9.13 6.13 6.63
C ASP A 91 -8.77 4.64 6.64
N PRO A 92 -8.74 3.97 7.82
CA PRO A 92 -8.52 2.53 7.90
C PRO A 92 -9.53 1.68 7.13
N GLN A 93 -10.71 2.22 6.77
CA GLN A 93 -11.69 1.53 5.91
C GLN A 93 -11.22 1.37 4.47
N ASP A 94 -10.19 2.11 4.05
CA ASP A 94 -9.55 1.97 2.74
C ASP A 94 -8.55 0.82 2.68
N LEU A 95 -8.48 -0.03 3.70
CA LEU A 95 -7.47 -1.08 3.84
C LEU A 95 -8.10 -2.42 4.20
N ALA A 96 -7.92 -3.44 3.35
CA ALA A 96 -8.43 -4.79 3.56
C ALA A 96 -7.33 -5.86 3.52
#